data_AF-A0A2G9U7M7-F1
#
_entry.id   AF-A0A2G9U7M7-F1
#
_cell.length_a   1.000
_cell.length_b   1.000
_cell.length_c   1.000
_cell.angle_alpha   90.00
_cell.angle_beta   90.00
_cell.angle_gamma   90.00
#
_symmetry.space_group_name_H-M   'P 1'
#
loop_
_entity.id
_entity.type
_entity.pdbx_description
1 polymer ?
#
loop_
_entity_poly.entity_id
_entity_poly.type
_entity_poly.pdbx_seq_one_letter_code
_entity_poly.pdbx_strand_id
1 'polypeptide(L)'
;MWRSPFDLSGKNTPPAFDLKDQIEKIYEKIEPLYKQLHSYIRRQIAGIYSNPPGLTKNGPIPAHLFGSVEGGDWSAHFEQTKPHDDQSTLPEDMLFAFHTQNYTTKQMFIKAYRYFKSIGFPSLPKTFWTNSHFARVWSRDMICNPPAALDMRDGNDFRVKTCAQLGMPDFELAHSLMAQVYYQYLYRQQPLLFREPASSSISDAIARVFAHLSTNPHYLYSQKLVPASHLDIKDSLIVNKLYKEALENFVKLPFDIVADTWRFEQFENEIPAGKINDRWWELRTKYEGVRAPEPYNSTNLDALMHNAISQVHSPAIKSLISYVVQFQILKSMCPAGTVLSEGCILSEVTTEKLRETMKKGSSITWLQALEQITGSAQLDASPLLEYYEPLADWLRNTNEVDQTVLGWDGDGTAFTAEEIPKPRVGMDSGSGILSEDRVAFPGLYTLEIGATVNCVPGNPADSGFGDGKVSSCFETEWCISEFMRYRYFLHA
;
A
#
# COMPACT_ATOMS: atom_id res chain seq x y z
N MET A 1 9.78 -23.33 -10.43
CA MET A 1 10.11 -23.12 -9.01
C MET A 1 9.25 -22.02 -8.39
N TRP A 2 9.28 -20.78 -8.89
CA TRP A 2 8.52 -19.68 -8.28
C TRP A 2 6.99 -19.80 -8.31
N ARG A 3 6.44 -20.52 -9.30
CA ARG A 3 5.00 -20.79 -9.39
C ARG A 3 4.53 -21.89 -8.42
N SER A 4 5.42 -22.78 -7.97
CA SER A 4 5.00 -23.99 -7.25
C SER A 4 4.27 -23.76 -5.91
N PRO A 5 4.59 -22.72 -5.10
CA PRO A 5 3.83 -22.45 -3.88
C PRO A 5 2.38 -22.02 -4.15
N PHE A 6 2.10 -21.46 -5.33
CA PHE A 6 0.78 -21.00 -5.74
C PHE A 6 -0.01 -22.10 -6.44
N ASP A 7 0.64 -22.76 -7.41
CA ASP A 7 0.07 -23.87 -8.19
C ASP A 7 -0.11 -25.17 -7.38
N LEU A 8 0.49 -25.21 -6.18
CA LEU A 8 0.57 -26.40 -5.31
C LEU A 8 1.19 -27.63 -6.00
N SER A 9 2.01 -27.39 -7.04
CA SER A 9 2.73 -28.43 -7.76
C SER A 9 3.94 -28.90 -6.96
N GLY A 10 4.27 -30.19 -7.05
CA GLY A 10 5.46 -30.78 -6.43
C GLY A 10 6.33 -31.50 -7.46
N LYS A 11 7.45 -32.09 -7.02
CA LYS A 11 8.32 -32.87 -7.92
C LYS A 11 7.58 -33.99 -8.65
N ASN A 12 6.58 -34.59 -7.99
CA ASN A 12 5.83 -35.75 -8.47
C ASN A 12 4.32 -35.48 -8.59
N THR A 13 3.86 -34.24 -8.40
CA THR A 13 2.43 -33.90 -8.42
C THR A 13 2.18 -32.75 -9.39
N PRO A 14 1.20 -32.89 -10.31
CA PRO A 14 0.84 -31.80 -11.22
C PRO A 14 0.27 -30.60 -10.43
N PRO A 15 0.21 -29.41 -11.05
CA PRO A 15 -0.51 -28.27 -10.50
C PRO A 15 -1.94 -28.64 -10.09
N ALA A 16 -2.33 -28.30 -8.87
CA ALA A 16 -3.71 -28.41 -8.40
C ALA A 16 -4.49 -27.10 -8.64
N PHE A 17 -3.77 -26.03 -8.96
CA PHE A 17 -4.29 -24.70 -9.26
C PHE A 17 -3.53 -24.17 -10.47
N ASP A 18 -4.24 -23.69 -11.49
CA ASP A 18 -3.61 -23.01 -12.63
C ASP A 18 -3.54 -21.52 -12.32
N LEU A 19 -2.43 -21.08 -11.72
CA LEU A 19 -2.27 -19.68 -11.33
C LEU A 19 -2.43 -18.73 -12.51
N LYS A 20 -1.94 -19.08 -13.71
CA LYS A 20 -1.99 -18.19 -14.88
C LYS A 20 -3.42 -17.95 -15.34
N ASP A 21 -4.20 -19.02 -15.52
CA ASP A 21 -5.62 -18.93 -15.88
C ASP A 21 -6.43 -18.15 -14.82
N GLN A 22 -6.15 -18.39 -13.55
CA GLN A 22 -6.87 -17.73 -12.45
C GLN A 22 -6.55 -16.23 -12.40
N ILE A 23 -5.30 -15.82 -12.62
CA ILE A 23 -4.93 -14.40 -12.69
C ILE A 23 -5.60 -13.70 -13.86
N GLU A 24 -5.63 -14.32 -15.05
CA GLU A 24 -6.28 -13.70 -16.21
C GLU A 24 -7.78 -13.50 -15.94
N LYS A 25 -8.45 -14.49 -15.32
CA LYS A 25 -9.86 -14.35 -14.89
C LYS A 25 -10.08 -13.26 -13.85
N ILE A 26 -9.14 -13.08 -12.93
CA ILE A 26 -9.19 -11.95 -11.98
C ILE A 26 -9.02 -10.63 -12.72
N TYR A 27 -8.05 -10.55 -13.64
CA TYR A 27 -7.82 -9.36 -14.45
C TYR A 27 -9.07 -8.99 -15.26
N GLU A 28 -9.67 -9.94 -15.99
CA GLU A 28 -10.91 -9.75 -16.75
C GLU A 28 -12.06 -9.18 -15.89
N LYS A 29 -12.15 -9.59 -14.62
CA LYS A 29 -13.15 -9.06 -13.68
C LYS A 29 -12.86 -7.62 -13.24
N ILE A 30 -11.59 -7.27 -13.00
CA ILE A 30 -11.21 -5.94 -12.47
C ILE A 30 -10.96 -4.91 -13.58
N GLU A 31 -10.68 -5.36 -14.80
CA GLU A 31 -10.34 -4.53 -15.96
C GLU A 31 -11.39 -3.45 -16.24
N PRO A 32 -12.72 -3.68 -16.15
CA PRO A 32 -13.71 -2.63 -16.35
C PRO A 32 -13.54 -1.45 -15.38
N LEU A 33 -13.32 -1.73 -14.09
CA LEU A 33 -13.06 -0.68 -13.09
C LEU A 33 -11.70 0.00 -13.33
N TYR A 34 -10.67 -0.78 -13.67
CA TYR A 34 -9.35 -0.23 -14.00
C TYR A 34 -9.42 0.71 -15.21
N LYS A 35 -10.14 0.35 -16.28
CA LYS A 35 -10.36 1.19 -17.45
C LYS A 35 -11.09 2.49 -17.10
N GLN A 36 -12.07 2.47 -16.20
CA GLN A 36 -12.74 3.68 -15.71
C GLN A 36 -11.76 4.61 -14.99
N LEU A 37 -10.97 4.06 -14.06
CA LEU A 37 -9.97 4.83 -13.31
C LEU A 37 -8.85 5.37 -14.19
N HIS A 38 -8.30 4.53 -15.07
CA HIS A 38 -7.26 4.89 -16.04
C HIS A 38 -7.72 6.04 -16.95
N SER A 39 -8.93 5.94 -17.51
CA SER A 39 -9.44 6.93 -18.44
C SER A 39 -9.71 8.26 -17.75
N TYR A 40 -10.23 8.23 -16.52
CA TYR A 40 -10.38 9.41 -15.68
C TYR A 40 -9.02 10.09 -15.42
N ILE A 41 -8.04 9.33 -14.90
CA ILE A 41 -6.69 9.84 -14.61
C ILE A 41 -6.00 10.37 -15.87
N ARG A 42 -6.11 9.68 -17.01
CA ARG A 42 -5.55 10.12 -18.29
C ARG A 42 -6.02 11.52 -18.66
N ARG A 43 -7.33 11.76 -18.55
CA ARG A 43 -7.93 13.07 -18.81
C ARG A 43 -7.47 14.11 -17.78
N GLN A 44 -7.39 13.76 -16.50
CA GLN A 44 -6.88 14.68 -15.48
C GLN A 44 -5.41 15.06 -15.69
N ILE A 45 -4.55 14.09 -16.05
CA ILE A 45 -3.14 14.32 -16.40
C ILE A 45 -3.02 15.27 -17.60
N ALA A 46 -3.92 15.17 -18.58
CA ALA A 46 -3.98 16.13 -19.70
C ALA A 46 -4.22 17.56 -19.20
N GLY A 47 -5.06 17.76 -18.17
CA GLY A 47 -5.23 19.05 -17.52
C GLY A 47 -4.01 19.51 -16.75
N ILE A 48 -3.49 18.65 -15.86
CA ILE A 48 -2.37 18.94 -14.95
C ILE A 48 -1.11 19.38 -15.73
N TYR A 49 -0.79 18.67 -16.81
CA TYR A 49 0.42 18.91 -17.59
C TYR A 49 0.17 19.69 -18.90
N SER A 50 -0.99 20.35 -19.02
CA SER A 50 -1.32 21.18 -20.20
C SER A 50 -1.18 20.44 -21.54
N ASN A 51 -1.75 19.24 -21.60
CA ASN A 51 -1.72 18.31 -22.74
C ASN A 51 -0.29 17.94 -23.20
N PRO A 52 0.45 17.16 -22.39
CA PRO A 52 1.84 16.88 -22.66
C PRO A 52 2.02 16.04 -23.95
N PRO A 53 3.16 16.19 -24.66
CA PRO A 53 3.40 15.48 -25.90
C PRO A 53 3.21 13.96 -25.80
N GLY A 54 2.45 13.41 -26.74
CA GLY A 54 2.19 11.98 -26.87
C GLY A 54 1.21 11.41 -25.84
N LEU A 55 0.58 12.24 -25.01
CA LEU A 55 -0.65 11.86 -24.33
C LEU A 55 -1.82 12.00 -25.32
N THR A 56 -2.68 10.99 -25.39
CA THR A 56 -3.80 10.92 -26.34
C THR A 56 -5.05 10.52 -25.59
N LYS A 57 -6.23 10.87 -26.10
CA LYS A 57 -7.49 10.66 -25.36
C LYS A 57 -7.97 9.22 -25.35
N ASN A 58 -7.41 8.37 -26.20
CA ASN A 58 -7.78 6.97 -26.38
C ASN A 58 -6.57 6.02 -26.40
N GLY A 59 -5.37 6.48 -26.05
CA GLY A 59 -4.14 5.68 -26.03
C GLY A 59 -3.50 5.56 -24.63
N PRO A 60 -2.40 4.81 -24.52
CA PRO A 60 -1.75 4.55 -23.23
C PRO A 60 -1.08 5.81 -22.64
N ILE A 61 -0.99 5.86 -21.31
CA ILE A 61 -0.38 6.98 -20.58
C ILE A 61 1.14 6.80 -20.57
N PRO A 62 1.94 7.83 -20.91
CA PRO A 62 3.39 7.79 -20.71
C PRO A 62 3.78 7.58 -19.24
N ALA A 63 4.62 6.57 -18.95
CA ALA A 63 4.92 6.14 -17.58
C ALA A 63 5.46 7.23 -16.63
N HIS A 64 6.17 8.23 -17.18
CA HIS A 64 6.74 9.33 -16.40
C HIS A 64 5.72 10.34 -15.86
N LEU A 65 4.44 10.28 -16.29
CA LEU A 65 3.42 11.26 -15.92
C LEU A 65 2.68 10.94 -14.63
N PHE A 66 2.98 9.84 -13.94
CA PHE A 66 2.26 9.44 -12.72
C PHE A 66 2.83 10.01 -11.41
N GLY A 67 3.95 10.75 -11.47
CA GLY A 67 4.62 11.29 -10.28
C GLY A 67 5.38 10.26 -9.47
N SER A 68 5.51 9.02 -9.96
CA SER A 68 6.37 7.97 -9.41
C SER A 68 7.40 7.54 -10.46
N VAL A 69 8.61 7.19 -10.01
CA VAL A 69 9.72 6.79 -10.91
C VAL A 69 9.35 5.60 -11.78
N GLU A 70 8.58 4.66 -11.23
CA GLU A 70 8.19 3.43 -11.91
C GLU A 70 6.84 3.51 -12.64
N GLY A 71 6.05 4.56 -12.38
CA GLY A 71 4.69 4.72 -12.92
C GLY A 71 3.66 3.77 -12.34
N GLY A 72 3.96 3.12 -11.21
CA GLY A 72 3.07 2.18 -10.51
C GLY A 72 2.27 2.78 -9.36
N ASP A 73 2.64 3.98 -8.89
CA ASP A 73 1.91 4.72 -7.85
C ASP A 73 1.41 6.04 -8.42
N TRP A 74 0.09 6.25 -8.38
CA TRP A 74 -0.56 7.42 -8.98
C TRP A 74 -1.01 8.43 -7.93
N SER A 75 -0.72 8.19 -6.64
CA SER A 75 -1.17 8.99 -5.51
C SER A 75 -0.63 10.42 -5.49
N ALA A 76 0.46 10.69 -6.23
CA ALA A 76 1.01 12.04 -6.41
C ALA A 76 -0.01 13.02 -7.01
N HIS A 77 -1.01 12.51 -7.73
CA HIS A 77 -2.09 13.29 -8.36
C HIS A 77 -3.36 13.38 -7.51
N PHE A 78 -3.39 12.78 -6.32
CA PHE A 78 -4.61 12.67 -5.53
C PHE A 78 -5.26 14.03 -5.25
N GLU A 79 -4.51 15.02 -4.77
CA GLU A 79 -5.09 16.32 -4.37
C GLU A 79 -5.71 17.09 -5.54
N GLN A 80 -5.09 17.03 -6.72
CA GLN A 80 -5.56 17.72 -7.92
C GLN A 80 -6.74 17.02 -8.59
N THR A 81 -6.89 15.71 -8.36
CA THR A 81 -7.83 14.84 -9.11
C THR A 81 -8.89 14.18 -8.22
N LYS A 82 -8.92 14.48 -6.92
CA LYS A 82 -9.90 13.87 -6.01
C LYS A 82 -11.34 14.14 -6.46
N PRO A 83 -12.24 13.15 -6.41
CA PRO A 83 -13.64 13.28 -6.82
C PRO A 83 -14.40 14.48 -6.23
N HIS A 84 -14.20 14.74 -4.94
CA HIS A 84 -14.91 15.79 -4.20
C HIS A 84 -13.92 16.72 -3.48
N ASP A 85 -14.32 17.98 -3.27
CA ASP A 85 -13.49 18.97 -2.55
C ASP A 85 -13.47 18.76 -1.03
N ASP A 86 -14.40 17.95 -0.51
CA ASP A 86 -14.45 17.59 0.91
C ASP A 86 -13.13 16.97 1.38
N GLN A 87 -12.61 17.50 2.49
CA GLN A 87 -11.41 16.99 3.14
C GLN A 87 -11.78 16.29 4.44
N SER A 88 -11.19 15.11 4.65
CA SER A 88 -11.33 14.38 5.90
C SER A 88 -10.43 15.01 6.95
N THR A 89 -10.98 15.38 8.12
CA THR A 89 -10.22 15.84 9.29
C THR A 89 -9.80 14.70 10.23
N LEU A 90 -10.12 13.45 9.85
CA LEU A 90 -9.90 12.27 10.69
C LEU A 90 -8.43 12.10 11.11
N PRO A 91 -7.42 12.23 10.21
CA PRO A 91 -6.02 12.13 10.60
C PRO A 91 -5.60 13.19 11.62
N GLU A 92 -6.03 14.44 11.44
CA GLU A 92 -5.72 15.57 12.30
C GLU A 92 -6.36 15.41 13.68
N ASP A 93 -7.64 15.02 13.73
CA ASP A 93 -8.37 14.77 14.97
C ASP A 93 -7.75 13.61 15.77
N MET A 94 -7.32 12.54 15.07
CA MET A 94 -6.62 11.42 15.70
C MET A 94 -5.26 11.86 16.27
N LEU A 95 -4.47 12.61 15.51
CA LEU A 95 -3.18 13.12 15.97
C LEU A 95 -3.36 14.04 17.19
N PHE A 96 -4.34 14.93 17.14
CA PHE A 96 -4.72 15.79 18.27
C PHE A 96 -5.11 14.97 19.51
N ALA A 97 -5.90 13.91 19.33
CA ALA A 97 -6.28 13.00 20.42
C ALA A 97 -5.06 12.28 21.03
N PHE A 98 -4.10 11.84 20.22
CA PHE A 98 -2.86 11.24 20.72
C PHE A 98 -2.06 12.23 21.58
N HIS A 99 -1.90 13.47 21.13
CA HIS A 99 -1.18 14.49 21.88
C HIS A 99 -1.88 14.87 23.19
N THR A 100 -3.19 15.17 23.13
CA THR A 100 -3.97 15.57 24.30
C THR A 100 -4.07 14.48 25.37
N GLN A 101 -4.02 13.21 24.96
CA GLN A 101 -4.03 12.07 25.88
C GLN A 101 -2.62 11.59 26.26
N ASN A 102 -1.56 12.30 25.88
CA ASN A 102 -0.15 11.96 26.14
C ASN A 102 0.21 10.53 25.70
N TYR A 103 -0.17 10.15 24.47
CA TYR A 103 0.16 8.83 23.94
C TYR A 103 1.66 8.71 23.63
N THR A 104 2.15 7.51 23.84
CA THR A 104 3.42 7.00 23.33
C THR A 104 3.13 5.98 22.24
N THR A 105 4.09 5.71 21.37
CA THR A 105 3.96 4.66 20.35
C THR A 105 3.72 3.29 20.98
N LYS A 106 4.31 3.01 22.15
CA LYS A 106 3.99 1.80 22.92
C LYS A 106 2.51 1.74 23.33
N GLN A 107 1.92 2.86 23.78
CA GLN A 107 0.49 2.91 24.10
C GLN A 107 -0.39 2.71 22.86
N MET A 108 0.06 3.17 21.69
CA MET A 108 -0.57 2.90 20.40
C MET A 108 -0.65 1.38 20.12
N PHE A 109 0.44 0.65 20.31
CA PHE A 109 0.45 -0.81 20.21
C PHE A 109 -0.39 -1.50 21.30
N ILE A 110 -0.48 -0.91 22.51
CA ILE A 110 -1.38 -1.41 23.55
C ILE A 110 -2.86 -1.26 23.13
N LYS A 111 -3.23 -0.21 22.40
CA LYS A 111 -4.57 -0.07 21.82
C LYS A 111 -4.86 -1.14 20.77
N ALA A 112 -3.93 -1.37 19.85
CA ALA A 112 -4.03 -2.47 18.89
C ALA A 112 -4.17 -3.82 19.62
N TYR A 113 -3.34 -4.09 20.63
CA TYR A 113 -3.46 -5.29 21.46
C TYR A 113 -4.85 -5.45 22.10
N ARG A 114 -5.42 -4.38 22.66
CA ARG A 114 -6.77 -4.42 23.25
C ARG A 114 -7.85 -4.72 22.22
N TYR A 115 -7.71 -4.20 21.00
CA TYR A 115 -8.60 -4.51 19.88
C TYR A 115 -8.57 -6.01 19.55
N PHE A 116 -7.38 -6.61 19.40
CA PHE A 116 -7.26 -8.04 19.18
C PHE A 116 -7.84 -8.86 20.36
N LYS A 117 -7.60 -8.42 21.60
CA LYS A 117 -8.20 -9.04 22.79
C LYS A 117 -9.74 -9.00 22.77
N SER A 118 -10.36 -7.91 22.33
CA SER A 118 -11.83 -7.81 22.27
C SER A 118 -12.47 -8.69 21.20
N ILE A 119 -11.69 -9.13 20.21
CA ILE A 119 -12.15 -10.03 19.14
C ILE A 119 -11.58 -11.45 19.34
N GLY A 120 -11.37 -11.87 20.59
CA GLY A 120 -11.08 -13.26 20.93
C GLY A 120 -9.64 -13.73 20.77
N PHE A 121 -8.68 -12.85 20.45
CA PHE A 121 -7.28 -13.26 20.42
C PHE A 121 -6.71 -13.47 21.85
N PRO A 122 -5.77 -14.40 22.02
CA PRO A 122 -5.20 -14.73 23.33
C PRO A 122 -4.31 -13.59 23.85
N SER A 123 -3.91 -13.68 25.12
CA SER A 123 -2.92 -12.73 25.67
C SER A 123 -1.52 -13.08 25.18
N LEU A 124 -0.75 -12.04 24.83
CA LEU A 124 0.67 -12.16 24.46
C LEU A 124 1.55 -12.27 25.71
N PRO A 125 2.73 -12.92 25.60
CA PRO A 125 3.66 -13.04 26.71
C PRO A 125 4.25 -11.67 27.10
N LYS A 126 4.66 -11.52 28.37
CA LYS A 126 5.24 -10.26 28.88
C LYS A 126 6.49 -9.82 28.10
N THR A 127 7.26 -10.81 27.61
CA THR A 127 8.45 -10.64 26.78
C THR A 127 8.19 -9.78 25.54
N PHE A 128 7.00 -9.87 24.95
CA PHE A 128 6.61 -9.02 23.83
C PHE A 128 6.77 -7.53 24.15
N TRP A 129 6.33 -7.10 25.33
CA TRP A 129 6.34 -5.69 25.72
C TRP A 129 7.70 -5.18 26.21
N THR A 130 8.57 -6.09 26.65
CA THR A 130 9.91 -5.75 27.15
C THR A 130 10.96 -5.80 26.05
N ASN A 131 10.80 -6.69 25.07
CA ASN A 131 11.82 -6.96 24.05
C ASN A 131 11.54 -6.29 22.70
N SER A 132 10.32 -5.78 22.47
CA SER A 132 9.96 -5.10 21.23
C SER A 132 10.48 -3.67 21.18
N HIS A 133 10.74 -3.20 19.95
CA HIS A 133 11.05 -1.81 19.64
C HIS A 133 9.89 -1.18 18.87
N PHE A 134 9.12 -0.34 19.57
CA PHE A 134 7.92 0.34 19.05
C PHE A 134 8.21 1.75 18.49
N ALA A 135 9.42 2.26 18.68
CA ALA A 135 9.87 3.57 18.20
C ALA A 135 11.38 3.52 17.97
N ARG A 136 11.90 4.55 17.26
CA ARG A 136 13.34 4.71 17.07
C ARG A 136 14.05 4.86 18.41
N VAL A 137 15.11 4.07 18.59
CA VAL A 137 16.04 4.19 19.72
C VAL A 137 17.24 4.98 19.24
N TRP A 138 17.48 6.16 19.83
CA TRP A 138 18.54 7.08 19.40
C TRP A 138 19.91 6.79 19.99
N SER A 139 20.00 5.96 21.04
CA SER A 139 21.27 5.62 21.69
C SER A 139 22.14 4.63 20.91
N ARG A 140 21.66 4.13 19.76
CA ARG A 140 22.35 3.18 18.89
C ARG A 140 21.77 3.21 17.49
N ASP A 141 22.53 2.67 16.54
CA ASP A 141 22.03 2.47 15.19
C ASP A 141 20.91 1.43 15.18
N MET A 142 19.85 1.74 14.42
CA MET A 142 18.68 0.87 14.29
C MET A 142 18.13 0.92 12.88
N ILE A 143 17.91 -0.26 12.30
CA ILE A 143 17.27 -0.42 11.00
C ILE A 143 15.76 -0.31 11.19
N CYS A 144 15.19 0.82 10.79
CA CYS A 144 13.75 1.06 10.85
C CYS A 144 12.98 0.23 9.82
N ASN A 145 13.44 0.27 8.57
CA ASN A 145 12.74 -0.31 7.43
C ASN A 145 13.41 -1.61 6.95
N PRO A 146 12.64 -2.65 6.60
CA PRO A 146 11.18 -2.74 6.79
C PRO A 146 10.81 -2.92 8.26
N PRO A 147 9.63 -2.43 8.70
CA PRO A 147 9.05 -2.83 9.98
C PRO A 147 8.76 -4.34 9.97
N ALA A 148 8.87 -4.99 11.12
CA ALA A 148 8.78 -6.46 11.18
C ALA A 148 8.12 -6.97 12.47
N ALA A 149 7.33 -8.04 12.33
CA ALA A 149 6.92 -8.93 13.39
C ALA A 149 7.81 -10.18 13.39
N LEU A 150 8.35 -10.56 14.55
CA LEU A 150 9.41 -11.55 14.67
C LEU A 150 9.03 -12.65 15.66
N ASP A 151 9.11 -13.90 15.22
CA ASP A 151 9.09 -15.09 16.06
C ASP A 151 10.54 -15.53 16.31
N MET A 152 10.98 -15.52 17.57
CA MET A 152 12.34 -15.95 17.95
C MET A 152 12.46 -17.49 18.01
N ARG A 153 11.41 -18.22 17.66
CA ARG A 153 11.33 -19.69 17.50
C ARG A 153 11.53 -20.50 18.79
N ASP A 154 11.46 -19.86 19.95
CA ASP A 154 11.52 -20.51 21.27
C ASP A 154 10.12 -20.80 21.87
N GLY A 155 9.05 -20.39 21.18
CA GLY A 155 7.66 -20.56 21.60
C GLY A 155 7.14 -19.53 22.60
N ASN A 156 7.96 -18.58 23.06
CA ASN A 156 7.63 -17.60 24.10
C ASN A 156 8.07 -16.15 23.80
N ASP A 157 9.02 -15.93 22.90
CA ASP A 157 9.55 -14.61 22.56
C ASP A 157 9.14 -14.21 21.14
N PHE A 158 8.21 -13.25 21.10
CA PHE A 158 7.69 -12.63 19.90
C PHE A 158 7.92 -11.14 20.02
N ARG A 159 8.28 -10.48 18.93
CA ARG A 159 8.69 -9.06 18.97
C ARG A 159 8.15 -8.30 17.78
N VAL A 160 8.04 -6.98 17.94
CA VAL A 160 7.97 -6.06 16.80
C VAL A 160 9.21 -5.17 16.77
N LYS A 161 9.64 -4.84 15.56
CA LYS A 161 10.71 -3.88 15.28
C LYS A 161 10.17 -2.82 14.32
N THR A 162 9.95 -1.61 14.81
CA THR A 162 9.50 -0.46 14.01
C THR A 162 10.02 0.86 14.57
N CYS A 163 10.06 1.89 13.72
CA CYS A 163 10.29 3.28 14.08
C CYS A 163 9.00 4.09 14.01
N ALA A 164 7.90 3.52 14.53
CA ALA A 164 6.60 4.15 14.47
C ALA A 164 6.59 5.54 15.13
N GLN A 165 5.77 6.42 14.57
CA GLN A 165 5.43 7.74 15.04
C GLN A 165 3.95 7.77 15.44
N LEU A 166 3.51 8.84 16.10
CA LEU A 166 2.09 9.02 16.41
C LEU A 166 1.39 9.57 15.18
N GLY A 167 0.33 8.90 14.75
CA GLY A 167 -0.45 9.30 13.59
C GLY A 167 -1.20 8.12 13.01
N MET A 168 -2.09 8.40 12.07
CA MET A 168 -2.93 7.38 11.44
C MET A 168 -2.13 6.29 10.68
N PRO A 169 -1.10 6.62 9.86
CA PRO A 169 -0.35 5.60 9.12
C PRO A 169 0.32 4.57 10.03
N ASP A 170 0.92 5.02 11.13
CA ASP A 170 1.58 4.12 12.07
C ASP A 170 0.61 3.44 13.05
N PHE A 171 -0.61 3.96 13.20
CA PHE A 171 -1.71 3.26 13.88
C PHE A 171 -2.19 2.05 13.05
N GLU A 172 -2.32 2.22 11.73
CA GLU A 172 -2.58 1.13 10.78
C GLU A 172 -1.44 0.11 10.79
N LEU A 173 -0.18 0.57 10.75
CA LEU A 173 1.00 -0.28 10.85
C LEU A 173 1.00 -1.09 12.15
N ALA A 174 0.63 -0.47 13.28
CA ALA A 174 0.55 -1.19 14.55
C ALA A 174 -0.46 -2.34 14.50
N HIS A 175 -1.63 -2.16 13.87
CA HIS A 175 -2.62 -3.23 13.72
C HIS A 175 -2.15 -4.32 12.76
N SER A 176 -1.52 -3.94 11.65
CA SER A 176 -0.90 -4.87 10.68
C SER A 176 0.17 -5.75 11.35
N LEU A 177 1.11 -5.14 12.08
CA LEU A 177 2.17 -5.87 12.78
C LEU A 177 1.61 -6.75 13.90
N MET A 178 0.61 -6.28 14.64
CA MET A 178 -0.05 -7.09 15.66
C MET A 178 -0.75 -8.31 15.06
N ALA A 179 -1.37 -8.19 13.89
CA ALA A 179 -1.96 -9.33 13.17
C ALA A 179 -0.90 -10.40 12.86
N GLN A 180 0.26 -9.97 12.35
CA GLN A 180 1.38 -10.87 12.04
C GLN A 180 1.94 -11.54 13.30
N VAL A 181 2.12 -10.79 14.40
CA VAL A 181 2.53 -11.33 15.70
C VAL A 181 1.52 -12.37 16.20
N TYR A 182 0.22 -12.11 16.07
CA TYR A 182 -0.80 -13.07 16.47
C TYR A 182 -0.82 -14.31 15.59
N TYR A 183 -0.54 -14.20 14.28
CA TYR A 183 -0.39 -15.36 13.42
C TYR A 183 0.76 -16.24 13.91
N GLN A 184 1.93 -15.63 14.10
CA GLN A 184 3.12 -16.26 14.67
C GLN A 184 2.82 -16.95 16.01
N TYR A 185 2.15 -16.23 16.90
CA TYR A 185 1.78 -16.73 18.21
C TYR A 185 0.79 -17.90 18.13
N LEU A 186 -0.19 -17.88 17.24
CA LEU A 186 -1.22 -18.91 17.18
C LEU A 186 -0.69 -20.25 16.65
N TYR A 187 0.19 -20.26 15.65
CA TYR A 187 0.81 -21.50 15.16
C TYR A 187 2.02 -21.96 15.96
N ARG A 188 2.40 -21.29 17.07
CA ARG A 188 3.62 -21.61 17.85
C ARG A 188 3.71 -23.07 18.34
N GLN A 189 2.56 -23.75 18.44
CA GLN A 189 2.49 -25.16 18.85
C GLN A 189 2.74 -26.14 17.70
N GLN A 190 2.78 -25.67 16.45
CA GLN A 190 3.14 -26.48 15.30
C GLN A 190 4.61 -26.92 15.37
N PRO A 191 4.97 -28.07 14.77
CA PRO A 191 6.35 -28.43 14.50
C PRO A 191 7.10 -27.27 13.81
N LEU A 192 8.40 -27.12 14.08
CA LEU A 192 9.18 -25.97 13.61
C LEU A 192 9.06 -25.72 12.10
N LEU A 193 9.01 -26.78 11.28
CA LEU A 193 8.84 -26.68 9.82
C LEU A 193 7.48 -26.13 9.38
N PHE A 194 6.47 -26.16 10.25
CA PHE A 194 5.12 -25.65 10.00
C PHE A 194 4.83 -24.31 10.70
N ARG A 195 5.84 -23.68 11.33
CA ARG A 195 5.73 -22.37 12.01
C ARG A 195 5.91 -21.21 11.03
N GLU A 196 5.18 -21.27 9.94
CA GLU A 196 5.06 -20.23 8.93
C GLU A 196 3.58 -20.09 8.58
N PRO A 197 3.13 -18.97 8.01
CA PRO A 197 1.76 -18.88 7.50
C PRO A 197 1.54 -19.85 6.33
N ALA A 198 0.27 -20.17 6.03
CA ALA A 198 -0.09 -21.05 4.90
C ALA A 198 0.48 -20.54 3.56
N SER A 199 0.55 -19.22 3.40
CA SER A 199 1.42 -18.54 2.44
C SER A 199 1.70 -17.11 2.90
N SER A 200 2.70 -16.48 2.30
CA SER A 200 2.95 -15.05 2.51
C SER A 200 1.75 -14.18 2.09
N SER A 201 1.03 -14.56 1.02
CA SER A 201 -0.16 -13.82 0.55
C SER A 201 -1.30 -13.87 1.55
N ILE A 202 -1.54 -15.02 2.20
CA ILE A 202 -2.57 -15.13 3.25
C ILE A 202 -2.20 -14.28 4.47
N SER A 203 -0.94 -14.32 4.90
CA SER A 203 -0.48 -13.52 6.04
C SER A 203 -0.57 -12.02 5.77
N ASP A 204 -0.16 -11.59 4.57
CA ASP A 204 -0.22 -10.18 4.18
C ASP A 204 -1.67 -9.70 4.05
N ALA A 205 -2.55 -10.50 3.45
CA ALA A 205 -3.98 -10.20 3.34
C ALA A 205 -4.62 -9.99 4.72
N ILE A 206 -4.35 -10.88 5.68
CA ILE A 206 -4.85 -10.75 7.06
C ILE A 206 -4.32 -9.47 7.71
N ALA A 207 -3.03 -9.17 7.54
CA ALA A 207 -2.42 -7.97 8.10
C ALA A 207 -3.03 -6.69 7.54
N ARG A 208 -3.31 -6.65 6.23
CA ARG A 208 -3.97 -5.52 5.58
C ARG A 208 -5.42 -5.35 6.00
N VAL A 209 -6.18 -6.44 6.18
CA VAL A 209 -7.55 -6.36 6.73
C VAL A 209 -7.55 -5.67 8.09
N PHE A 210 -6.61 -6.01 8.97
CA PHE A 210 -6.54 -5.37 10.29
C PHE A 210 -6.02 -3.93 10.25
N ALA A 211 -5.11 -3.59 9.33
CA ALA A 211 -4.75 -2.20 9.06
C ALA A 211 -5.99 -1.40 8.64
N HIS A 212 -6.74 -1.91 7.67
CA HIS A 212 -7.95 -1.28 7.14
C HIS A 212 -9.02 -1.04 8.22
N LEU A 213 -9.31 -2.06 9.03
CA LEU A 213 -10.31 -1.98 10.09
C LEU A 213 -9.91 -1.05 11.23
N SER A 214 -8.61 -0.74 11.38
CA SER A 214 -8.13 0.15 12.44
C SER A 214 -8.58 1.60 12.25
N THR A 215 -8.90 2.02 11.03
CA THR A 215 -9.37 3.38 10.73
C THR A 215 -10.89 3.49 10.59
N ASN A 216 -11.64 2.46 10.98
CA ASN A 216 -13.10 2.54 11.01
C ASN A 216 -13.57 3.63 12.01
N PRO A 217 -14.41 4.61 11.58
CA PRO A 217 -14.81 5.73 12.45
C PRO A 217 -15.51 5.32 13.74
N HIS A 218 -16.36 4.28 13.71
CA HIS A 218 -17.03 3.76 14.92
C HIS A 218 -16.02 3.17 15.91
N TYR A 219 -15.01 2.44 15.42
CA TYR A 219 -13.93 1.94 16.27
C TYR A 219 -13.13 3.09 16.87
N LEU A 220 -12.69 4.06 16.06
CA LEU A 220 -11.91 5.20 16.54
C LEU A 220 -12.66 6.04 17.57
N TYR A 221 -13.96 6.26 17.36
CA TYR A 221 -14.84 6.94 18.31
C TYR A 221 -14.92 6.18 19.63
N SER A 222 -15.10 4.86 19.59
CA SER A 222 -15.13 4.01 20.80
C SER A 222 -13.83 4.10 21.61
N GLN A 223 -12.70 4.36 20.94
CA GLN A 223 -11.40 4.54 21.56
C GLN A 223 -11.12 5.96 22.05
N LYS A 224 -12.06 6.89 21.84
CA LYS A 224 -11.93 8.33 22.08
C LYS A 224 -10.77 8.95 21.28
N LEU A 225 -10.54 8.46 20.08
CA LEU A 225 -9.51 8.98 19.17
C LEU A 225 -10.07 10.00 18.18
N VAL A 226 -11.38 10.02 17.97
CA VAL A 226 -12.07 11.00 17.13
C VAL A 226 -13.39 11.45 17.78
N PRO A 227 -13.90 12.65 17.48
CA PRO A 227 -15.20 13.11 17.96
C PRO A 227 -16.37 12.38 17.27
N ALA A 228 -17.58 12.52 17.85
CA ALA A 228 -18.80 11.89 17.34
C ALA A 228 -19.22 12.37 15.93
N SER A 229 -18.71 13.52 15.48
CA SER A 229 -18.97 14.05 14.13
C SER A 229 -18.50 13.11 13.02
N HIS A 230 -17.53 12.24 13.29
CA HIS A 230 -17.04 11.23 12.32
C HIS A 230 -17.98 10.02 12.18
N LEU A 231 -19.04 9.93 12.98
CA LEU A 231 -20.03 8.85 12.87
C LEU A 231 -21.03 9.10 11.74
N ASP A 232 -21.13 10.33 11.24
CA ASP A 232 -21.92 10.70 10.07
C ASP A 232 -21.00 10.71 8.85
N ILE A 233 -20.83 9.52 8.25
CA ILE A 233 -19.89 9.31 7.15
C ILE A 233 -20.52 9.85 5.86
N LYS A 234 -19.95 10.94 5.32
CA LYS A 234 -20.39 11.50 4.05
C LYS A 234 -19.93 10.62 2.88
N ASP A 235 -20.83 10.38 1.92
CA ASP A 235 -20.52 9.66 0.67
C ASP A 235 -19.30 10.24 -0.07
N SER A 236 -19.16 11.56 -0.08
CA SER A 236 -18.03 12.25 -0.72
C SER A 236 -16.67 11.88 -0.10
N LEU A 237 -16.62 11.67 1.22
CA LEU A 237 -15.41 11.24 1.92
C LEU A 237 -15.10 9.76 1.65
N ILE A 238 -16.13 8.91 1.51
CA ILE A 238 -15.97 7.51 1.12
C ILE A 238 -15.37 7.43 -0.28
N VAL A 239 -15.96 8.14 -1.25
CA VAL A 239 -15.47 8.16 -2.63
C VAL A 239 -14.03 8.70 -2.70
N ASN A 240 -13.70 9.78 -1.98
CA ASN A 240 -12.33 10.30 -1.92
C ASN A 240 -11.35 9.29 -1.28
N LYS A 241 -11.73 8.59 -0.19
CA LYS A 241 -10.91 7.55 0.44
C LYS A 241 -10.66 6.39 -0.54
N LEU A 242 -11.72 5.86 -1.16
CA LEU A 242 -11.61 4.78 -2.13
C LEU A 242 -10.74 5.19 -3.31
N TYR A 243 -10.90 6.41 -3.81
CA TYR A 243 -10.08 6.94 -4.89
C TYR A 243 -8.59 6.97 -4.52
N LYS A 244 -8.25 7.50 -3.34
CA LYS A 244 -6.87 7.49 -2.84
C LYS A 244 -6.30 6.08 -2.77
N GLU A 245 -7.04 5.16 -2.14
CA GLU A 245 -6.62 3.77 -2.02
C GLU A 245 -6.43 3.10 -3.40
N ALA A 246 -7.28 3.44 -4.36
CA ALA A 246 -7.19 2.91 -5.71
C ALA A 246 -5.91 3.39 -6.41
N LEU A 247 -5.57 4.68 -6.32
CA LEU A 247 -4.34 5.25 -6.88
C LEU A 247 -3.05 4.71 -6.23
N GLU A 248 -3.12 4.30 -4.97
CA GLU A 248 -1.97 3.76 -4.23
C GLU A 248 -1.81 2.24 -4.40
N ASN A 249 -2.91 1.48 -4.52
CA ASN A 249 -2.87 0.02 -4.41
C ASN A 249 -3.59 -0.70 -5.56
N PHE A 250 -4.81 -0.31 -5.92
CA PHE A 250 -5.57 -1.01 -6.97
C PHE A 250 -4.87 -0.90 -8.33
N VAL A 251 -4.27 0.25 -8.62
CA VAL A 251 -3.56 0.49 -9.89
C VAL A 251 -2.29 -0.35 -10.06
N LYS A 252 -1.78 -0.94 -8.97
CA LYS A 252 -0.59 -1.82 -8.97
C LYS A 252 -0.93 -3.26 -9.39
N LEU A 253 -2.20 -3.66 -9.38
CA LEU A 253 -2.59 -5.03 -9.71
C LEU A 253 -2.16 -5.46 -11.12
N PRO A 254 -2.36 -4.66 -12.18
CA PRO A 254 -1.90 -5.06 -13.50
C PRO A 254 -0.37 -5.11 -13.60
N PHE A 255 0.34 -4.23 -12.87
CA PHE A 255 1.80 -4.27 -12.80
C PHE A 255 2.32 -5.59 -12.22
N ASP A 256 1.70 -6.11 -11.15
CA ASP A 256 2.08 -7.42 -10.58
C ASP A 256 1.99 -8.56 -11.61
N ILE A 257 0.98 -8.51 -12.50
CA ILE A 257 0.80 -9.46 -13.61
C ILE A 257 1.92 -9.32 -14.63
N VAL A 258 2.21 -8.09 -15.06
CA VAL A 258 3.28 -7.78 -16.03
C VAL A 258 4.63 -8.27 -15.50
N ALA A 259 4.97 -7.91 -14.26
CA ALA A 259 6.26 -8.22 -13.64
C ALA A 259 6.53 -9.73 -13.63
N ASP A 260 5.56 -10.54 -13.21
CA ASP A 260 5.75 -11.99 -13.15
C ASP A 260 5.59 -12.68 -14.50
N THR A 261 4.68 -12.21 -15.37
CA THR A 261 4.58 -12.74 -16.74
C THR A 261 5.91 -12.56 -17.48
N TRP A 262 6.48 -11.35 -17.45
CA TRP A 262 7.77 -11.05 -18.05
C TRP A 262 8.91 -11.89 -17.45
N ARG A 263 8.96 -12.03 -16.11
CA ARG A 263 9.99 -12.85 -15.45
C ARG A 263 9.86 -14.34 -15.80
N PHE A 264 8.64 -14.88 -15.83
CA PHE A 264 8.42 -16.29 -16.16
C PHE A 264 8.79 -16.59 -17.62
N GLU A 265 8.34 -15.76 -18.57
CA GLU A 265 8.72 -15.88 -19.98
C GLU A 265 10.24 -15.79 -20.17
N GLN A 266 10.91 -14.89 -19.42
CA GLN A 266 12.37 -14.79 -19.43
C GLN A 266 13.05 -16.04 -18.86
N PHE A 267 12.57 -16.59 -17.75
CA PHE A 267 13.13 -17.81 -17.15
C PHE A 267 12.91 -19.06 -18.00
N GLU A 268 11.83 -19.08 -18.78
CA GLU A 268 11.46 -20.18 -19.67
C GLU A 268 12.08 -20.06 -21.08
N ASN A 269 12.85 -19.00 -21.32
CA ASN A 269 13.47 -18.65 -22.62
C ASN A 269 12.44 -18.46 -23.75
N GLU A 270 11.25 -17.96 -23.41
CA GLU A 270 10.20 -17.63 -24.38
C GLU A 270 10.43 -16.26 -25.04
N ILE A 271 11.19 -15.37 -24.39
CA ILE A 271 11.52 -14.04 -24.92
C ILE A 271 12.75 -14.13 -25.85
N PRO A 272 12.64 -13.74 -27.14
CA PRO A 272 13.78 -13.74 -28.05
C PRO A 272 14.90 -12.79 -27.62
N ALA A 273 16.14 -13.13 -27.98
CA ALA A 273 17.30 -12.27 -27.73
C ALA A 273 17.11 -10.87 -28.37
N GLY A 274 17.43 -9.82 -27.61
CA GLY A 274 17.24 -8.42 -28.04
C GLY A 274 15.80 -7.91 -27.98
N LYS A 275 14.82 -8.75 -27.57
CA LYS A 275 13.40 -8.38 -27.40
C LYS A 275 12.95 -8.25 -25.95
N ILE A 276 13.89 -8.30 -25.01
CA ILE A 276 13.61 -8.28 -23.57
C ILE A 276 12.87 -7.00 -23.15
N ASN A 277 13.33 -5.84 -23.63
CA ASN A 277 12.67 -4.56 -23.33
C ASN A 277 11.38 -4.35 -24.14
N ASP A 278 11.36 -4.80 -25.39
CA ASP A 278 10.15 -4.76 -26.23
C ASP A 278 9.00 -5.50 -25.55
N ARG A 279 9.27 -6.73 -25.06
CA ARG A 279 8.28 -7.56 -24.38
C ARG A 279 7.80 -6.94 -23.06
N TRP A 280 8.70 -6.28 -22.33
CA TRP A 280 8.34 -5.53 -21.12
C TRP A 280 7.27 -4.47 -21.43
N TRP A 281 7.53 -3.61 -22.41
CA TRP A 281 6.60 -2.54 -22.77
C TRP A 281 5.33 -3.04 -23.45
N GLU A 282 5.39 -4.13 -24.21
CA GLU A 282 4.18 -4.79 -24.75
C GLU A 282 3.24 -5.23 -23.62
N LEU A 283 3.78 -5.89 -22.59
CA LEU A 283 3.00 -6.34 -21.43
C LEU A 283 2.46 -5.14 -20.62
N ARG A 284 3.27 -4.10 -20.38
CA ARG A 284 2.81 -2.88 -19.71
C ARG A 284 1.70 -2.17 -20.47
N THR A 285 1.81 -2.08 -21.80
CA THR A 285 0.74 -1.50 -22.62
C THR A 285 -0.50 -2.38 -22.61
N LYS A 286 -0.37 -3.71 -22.69
CA LYS A 286 -1.52 -4.63 -22.63
C LYS A 286 -2.30 -4.52 -21.32
N TYR A 287 -1.61 -4.63 -20.18
CA TYR A 287 -2.28 -4.78 -18.88
C TYR A 287 -2.50 -3.46 -18.13
N GLU A 288 -1.53 -2.54 -18.17
CA GLU A 288 -1.60 -1.26 -17.45
C GLU A 288 -2.10 -0.10 -18.32
N GLY A 289 -2.07 -0.23 -19.64
CA GLY A 289 -2.32 0.91 -20.52
C GLY A 289 -1.26 1.99 -20.36
N VAL A 290 -0.02 1.58 -20.10
CA VAL A 290 1.15 2.45 -19.91
C VAL A 290 2.16 2.19 -21.01
N ARG A 291 2.79 3.27 -21.50
CA ARG A 291 3.82 3.21 -22.54
C ARG A 291 5.13 3.84 -22.12
N ALA A 292 6.19 3.47 -22.83
CA ALA A 292 7.50 4.09 -22.68
C ALA A 292 7.41 5.61 -22.93
N PRO A 293 8.11 6.43 -22.12
CA PRO A 293 8.10 7.88 -22.28
C PRO A 293 8.82 8.30 -23.57
N GLU A 294 9.91 7.61 -23.91
CA GLU A 294 10.77 7.85 -25.07
C GLU A 294 11.02 6.54 -25.84
N PRO A 295 11.47 6.64 -27.11
CA PRO A 295 11.94 5.47 -27.85
C PRO A 295 13.12 4.79 -27.13
N TYR A 296 13.12 3.46 -27.12
CA TYR A 296 14.18 2.63 -26.54
C TYR A 296 14.76 1.69 -27.60
N ASN A 297 15.90 1.06 -27.28
CA ASN A 297 16.54 0.07 -28.15
C ASN A 297 16.87 -1.21 -27.37
N SER A 298 17.50 -2.18 -28.04
CA SER A 298 17.79 -3.50 -27.48
C SER A 298 18.81 -3.51 -26.33
N THR A 299 19.46 -2.38 -26.04
CA THR A 299 20.38 -2.23 -24.89
C THR A 299 19.68 -1.76 -23.62
N ASN A 300 18.46 -1.25 -23.73
CA ASN A 300 17.63 -0.87 -22.58
C ASN A 300 17.11 -2.11 -21.84
N LEU A 301 16.93 -1.96 -20.53
CA LEU A 301 16.35 -2.99 -19.68
C LEU A 301 15.56 -2.34 -18.53
N ASP A 302 14.49 -1.66 -18.91
CA ASP A 302 13.73 -0.75 -18.05
C ASP A 302 13.03 -1.51 -16.91
N ALA A 303 12.72 -2.79 -17.12
CA ALA A 303 12.19 -3.69 -16.09
C ALA A 303 13.04 -3.70 -14.80
N LEU A 304 14.38 -3.54 -14.90
CA LEU A 304 15.25 -3.55 -13.72
C LEU A 304 15.16 -2.29 -12.86
N MET A 305 14.53 -1.22 -13.35
CA MET A 305 14.27 -0.04 -12.51
C MET A 305 13.24 -0.30 -11.42
N HIS A 306 12.46 -1.36 -11.56
CA HIS A 306 11.41 -1.72 -10.60
C HIS A 306 11.97 -2.58 -9.47
N ASN A 307 11.79 -2.14 -8.22
CA ASN A 307 12.29 -2.86 -7.04
C ASN A 307 11.70 -4.27 -6.92
N ALA A 308 10.46 -4.48 -7.37
CA ALA A 308 9.82 -5.79 -7.42
C ALA A 308 10.58 -6.81 -8.30
N ILE A 309 11.36 -6.33 -9.27
CA ILE A 309 12.15 -7.14 -10.20
C ILE A 309 13.62 -7.21 -9.76
N SER A 310 14.26 -6.07 -9.48
CA SER A 310 15.71 -6.00 -9.26
C SER A 310 16.16 -6.24 -7.82
N GLN A 311 15.34 -5.90 -6.83
CA GLN A 311 15.70 -6.03 -5.41
C GLN A 311 14.96 -7.17 -4.72
N VAL A 312 13.69 -7.37 -5.07
CA VAL A 312 12.83 -8.36 -4.43
C VAL A 312 12.91 -9.68 -5.18
N HIS A 313 13.65 -10.63 -4.61
CA HIS A 313 13.77 -11.99 -5.15
C HIS A 313 12.55 -12.87 -4.81
N SER A 314 11.36 -12.39 -5.15
CA SER A 314 10.07 -13.05 -4.88
C SER A 314 9.06 -12.70 -5.97
N PRO A 315 8.13 -13.61 -6.29
CA PRO A 315 7.02 -13.34 -7.21
C PRO A 315 6.23 -12.10 -6.77
N ALA A 316 5.92 -11.21 -7.71
CA ALA A 316 5.12 -10.01 -7.52
C ALA A 316 3.64 -10.38 -7.34
N ILE A 317 3.20 -11.46 -7.98
CA ILE A 317 1.82 -11.95 -7.94
C ILE A 317 1.31 -12.30 -6.54
N LYS A 318 2.23 -12.49 -5.58
CA LYS A 318 1.88 -12.63 -4.17
C LYS A 318 1.07 -11.44 -3.67
N SER A 319 1.37 -10.23 -4.16
CA SER A 319 0.74 -8.96 -3.80
C SER A 319 -0.65 -8.88 -4.41
N LEU A 320 -0.82 -9.24 -5.68
CA LEU A 320 -2.13 -9.38 -6.31
C LEU A 320 -3.03 -10.36 -5.56
N ILE A 321 -2.53 -11.57 -5.26
CA ILE A 321 -3.31 -12.56 -4.50
C ILE A 321 -3.67 -12.00 -3.11
N SER A 322 -2.70 -11.41 -2.41
CA SER A 322 -2.94 -10.77 -1.10
C SER A 322 -4.04 -9.71 -1.19
N TYR A 323 -3.98 -8.84 -2.20
CA TYR A 323 -4.90 -7.73 -2.40
C TYR A 323 -6.32 -8.17 -2.76
N VAL A 324 -6.49 -9.26 -3.52
CA VAL A 324 -7.82 -9.85 -3.77
C VAL A 324 -8.33 -10.54 -2.50
N VAL A 325 -7.49 -11.37 -1.87
CA VAL A 325 -7.87 -12.18 -0.72
C VAL A 325 -8.22 -11.32 0.50
N GLN A 326 -7.58 -10.18 0.72
CA GLN A 326 -7.95 -9.30 1.84
C GLN A 326 -9.43 -8.90 1.81
N PHE A 327 -10.02 -8.66 0.64
CA PHE A 327 -11.44 -8.31 0.54
C PHE A 327 -12.34 -9.54 0.72
N GLN A 328 -11.91 -10.73 0.29
CA GLN A 328 -12.61 -11.98 0.60
C GLN A 328 -12.62 -12.24 2.12
N ILE A 329 -11.48 -12.03 2.79
CA ILE A 329 -11.35 -12.17 4.25
C ILE A 329 -12.19 -11.10 4.96
N LEU A 330 -12.09 -9.83 4.55
CA LEU A 330 -12.87 -8.72 5.10
C LEU A 330 -14.37 -9.04 5.03
N LYS A 331 -14.88 -9.41 3.86
CA LYS A 331 -16.29 -9.79 3.67
C LYS A 331 -16.71 -10.95 4.55
N SER A 332 -15.85 -11.98 4.70
CA SER A 332 -16.17 -13.14 5.54
C SER A 332 -16.24 -12.82 7.03
N MET A 333 -15.51 -11.80 7.47
CA MET A 333 -15.42 -11.39 8.88
C MET A 333 -16.41 -10.28 9.24
N CYS A 334 -16.92 -9.54 8.26
CA CYS A 334 -17.95 -8.53 8.51
C CYS A 334 -19.33 -9.18 8.70
N PRO A 335 -20.18 -8.65 9.59
CA PRO A 335 -21.57 -9.09 9.72
C PRO A 335 -22.36 -8.97 8.41
N ALA A 336 -23.32 -9.86 8.19
CA ALA A 336 -24.19 -9.84 7.01
C ALA A 336 -24.91 -8.49 6.87
N GLY A 337 -24.97 -7.96 5.64
CA GLY A 337 -25.60 -6.66 5.34
C GLY A 337 -24.73 -5.44 5.62
N THR A 338 -23.46 -5.62 5.99
CA THR A 338 -22.49 -4.52 6.13
C THR A 338 -22.11 -3.98 4.75
N VAL A 339 -22.13 -2.66 4.59
CA VAL A 339 -21.54 -1.97 3.44
C VAL A 339 -20.02 -2.02 3.57
N LEU A 340 -19.33 -2.80 2.73
CA LEU A 340 -17.90 -3.06 2.88
C LEU A 340 -17.03 -1.80 2.80
N SER A 341 -17.39 -0.83 1.96
CA SER A 341 -16.65 0.44 1.80
C SER A 341 -16.58 1.29 3.07
N GLU A 342 -17.56 1.14 3.97
CA GLU A 342 -17.61 1.82 5.27
C GLU A 342 -16.86 1.06 6.38
N GLY A 343 -16.48 -0.19 6.10
CA GLY A 343 -15.87 -1.11 7.06
C GLY A 343 -16.89 -1.71 8.03
N CYS A 344 -16.40 -2.46 9.02
CA CYS A 344 -17.25 -3.16 9.98
C CYS A 344 -16.62 -3.28 11.35
N ILE A 345 -17.45 -3.57 12.36
CA ILE A 345 -16.99 -3.90 13.71
C ILE A 345 -16.98 -5.42 13.88
N LEU A 346 -15.81 -5.94 14.23
CA LEU A 346 -15.61 -7.36 14.47
C LEU A 346 -15.98 -7.77 15.89
N SER A 347 -16.22 -9.08 16.07
CA SER A 347 -16.45 -9.71 17.37
C SER A 347 -15.62 -11.00 17.48
N GLU A 348 -15.62 -11.60 18.68
CA GLU A 348 -14.99 -12.91 18.89
C GLU A 348 -15.55 -14.00 17.96
N VAL A 349 -16.87 -13.97 17.68
CA VAL A 349 -17.55 -14.92 16.80
C VAL A 349 -17.11 -14.72 15.35
N THR A 350 -17.10 -13.47 14.86
CA THR A 350 -16.77 -13.22 13.46
C THR A 350 -15.31 -13.49 13.10
N THR A 351 -14.43 -13.59 14.10
CA THR A 351 -13.00 -13.87 13.91
C THR A 351 -12.60 -15.31 14.29
N GLU A 352 -13.54 -16.15 14.72
CA GLU A 352 -13.26 -17.53 15.16
C GLU A 352 -12.60 -18.37 14.07
N LYS A 353 -13.19 -18.42 12.87
CA LYS A 353 -12.65 -19.17 11.72
C LYS A 353 -11.23 -18.73 11.35
N LEU A 354 -10.98 -17.41 11.40
CA LEU A 354 -9.66 -16.84 11.17
C LEU A 354 -8.66 -17.36 12.21
N ARG A 355 -8.98 -17.24 13.51
CA ARG A 355 -8.09 -17.69 14.59
C ARG A 355 -7.80 -19.19 14.51
N GLU A 356 -8.80 -20.02 14.23
CA GLU A 356 -8.61 -21.47 14.08
C GLU A 356 -7.73 -21.81 12.87
N THR A 357 -7.90 -21.09 11.77
CA THR A 357 -7.05 -21.26 10.58
C THR A 357 -5.61 -20.84 10.86
N MET A 358 -5.40 -19.71 11.55
CA MET A 358 -4.07 -19.20 11.91
C MET A 358 -3.26 -20.20 12.75
N LYS A 359 -3.91 -21.00 13.62
CA LYS A 359 -3.24 -22.05 14.41
C LYS A 359 -2.60 -23.16 13.57
N LYS A 360 -3.06 -23.35 12.32
CA LYS A 360 -2.57 -24.41 11.44
C LYS A 360 -1.24 -24.05 10.78
N GLY A 361 -0.89 -22.77 10.68
CA GLY A 361 0.35 -22.35 10.01
C GLY A 361 0.46 -22.93 8.59
N SER A 362 1.64 -23.42 8.22
CA SER A 362 1.93 -24.00 6.91
C SER A 362 1.71 -25.51 6.87
N SER A 363 1.02 -26.08 7.85
CA SER A 363 0.53 -27.48 7.79
C SER A 363 -0.64 -27.67 6.82
N ILE A 364 -1.23 -26.57 6.34
CA ILE A 364 -2.27 -26.53 5.33
C ILE A 364 -1.82 -25.67 4.15
N THR A 365 -2.40 -25.93 2.98
CA THR A 365 -2.19 -25.10 1.78
C THR A 365 -2.91 -23.76 1.90
N TRP A 366 -2.50 -22.78 1.09
CA TRP A 366 -3.12 -21.46 1.07
C TRP A 366 -4.60 -21.51 0.60
N LEU A 367 -4.95 -22.41 -0.32
CA LEU A 367 -6.35 -22.63 -0.75
C LEU A 367 -7.21 -23.18 0.39
N GLN A 368 -6.68 -24.14 1.17
CA GLN A 368 -7.37 -24.65 2.36
C GLN A 368 -7.52 -23.60 3.45
N ALA A 369 -6.54 -22.69 3.59
CA ALA A 369 -6.65 -21.56 4.51
C ALA A 369 -7.74 -20.58 4.04
N LEU A 370 -7.76 -20.25 2.75
CA LEU A 370 -8.78 -19.39 2.15
C LEU A 370 -10.19 -19.97 2.34
N GLU A 371 -10.36 -21.27 2.10
CA GLU A 371 -11.63 -21.97 2.28
C GLU A 371 -12.11 -21.98 3.72
N GLN A 372 -11.21 -22.24 4.68
CA GLN A 372 -11.60 -22.26 6.10
C GLN A 372 -12.01 -20.87 6.61
N ILE A 373 -11.37 -19.81 6.11
CA ILE A 373 -11.69 -18.43 6.50
C ILE A 373 -12.98 -17.98 5.81
N THR A 374 -13.05 -18.12 4.50
CA THR A 374 -14.08 -17.47 3.66
C THR A 374 -15.25 -18.37 3.29
N GLY A 375 -15.09 -19.69 3.44
CA GLY A 375 -16.05 -20.70 2.98
C GLY A 375 -15.84 -21.15 1.52
N SER A 376 -14.85 -20.60 0.81
CA SER A 376 -14.53 -20.97 -0.57
C SER A 376 -13.02 -21.02 -0.80
N ALA A 377 -12.55 -22.04 -1.53
CA ALA A 377 -11.16 -22.12 -1.98
C ALA A 377 -10.88 -21.27 -3.23
N GLN A 378 -11.90 -20.65 -3.83
CA GLN A 378 -11.76 -19.90 -5.08
C GLN A 378 -11.19 -18.51 -4.83
N LEU A 379 -10.21 -18.10 -5.64
CA LEU A 379 -9.78 -16.72 -5.73
C LEU A 379 -10.86 -15.89 -6.44
N ASP A 380 -11.42 -14.90 -5.75
CA ASP A 380 -12.59 -14.17 -6.23
C ASP A 380 -12.48 -12.65 -6.00
N ALA A 381 -12.52 -11.89 -7.09
CA ALA A 381 -12.48 -10.43 -7.06
C ALA A 381 -13.83 -9.77 -6.74
N SER A 382 -14.94 -10.53 -6.64
CA SER A 382 -16.25 -9.91 -6.39
C SER A 382 -16.33 -9.10 -5.08
N PRO A 383 -15.75 -9.53 -3.94
CA PRO A 383 -15.71 -8.70 -2.72
C PRO A 383 -14.86 -7.43 -2.87
N LEU A 384 -13.80 -7.48 -3.69
CA LEU A 384 -12.99 -6.30 -4.01
C LEU A 384 -13.82 -5.30 -4.81
N LEU A 385 -14.55 -5.76 -5.83
CA LEU A 385 -15.40 -4.89 -6.65
C LEU A 385 -16.55 -4.30 -5.83
N GLU A 386 -17.17 -5.08 -4.96
CA GLU A 386 -18.19 -4.60 -4.01
C GLU A 386 -17.64 -3.51 -3.09
N TYR A 387 -16.40 -3.66 -2.60
CA TYR A 387 -15.74 -2.64 -1.79
C TYR A 387 -15.53 -1.32 -2.55
N TYR A 388 -15.20 -1.40 -3.83
CA TYR A 388 -14.96 -0.24 -4.70
C TYR A 388 -16.21 0.31 -5.40
N GLU A 389 -17.38 -0.29 -5.19
CA GLU A 389 -18.59 0.05 -5.95
C GLU A 389 -18.96 1.55 -5.90
N PRO A 390 -18.90 2.26 -4.75
CA PRO A 390 -19.21 3.68 -4.72
C PRO A 390 -18.28 4.53 -5.61
N LEU A 391 -17.00 4.16 -5.67
CA LEU A 391 -16.04 4.80 -6.58
C LEU A 391 -16.30 4.42 -8.03
N ALA A 392 -16.63 3.14 -8.28
CA ALA A 392 -16.94 2.64 -9.61
C ALA A 392 -18.14 3.37 -10.22
N ASP A 393 -19.21 3.54 -9.44
CA ASP A 393 -20.40 4.32 -9.81
C ASP A 393 -20.04 5.77 -10.14
N TRP A 394 -19.27 6.40 -9.26
CA TRP A 394 -18.83 7.78 -9.47
C TRP A 394 -18.02 7.92 -10.78
N LEU A 395 -17.01 7.06 -10.98
CA LEU A 395 -16.17 7.08 -12.18
C LEU A 395 -16.98 6.84 -13.46
N ARG A 396 -17.93 5.89 -13.45
CA ARG A 396 -18.81 5.62 -14.59
C ARG A 396 -19.62 6.86 -14.97
N ASN A 397 -20.27 7.47 -13.99
CA ASN A 397 -21.08 8.68 -14.19
C ASN A 397 -20.23 9.84 -14.70
N THR A 398 -19.08 10.09 -14.08
CA THR A 398 -18.17 11.17 -14.48
C THR A 398 -17.63 10.96 -15.89
N ASN A 399 -17.12 9.77 -16.22
CA ASN A 399 -16.60 9.48 -17.55
C ASN A 399 -17.69 9.52 -18.63
N GLU A 400 -18.93 9.15 -18.32
CA GLU A 400 -20.07 9.28 -19.24
C GLU A 400 -20.41 10.75 -19.51
N VAL A 401 -20.53 11.56 -18.45
CA VAL A 401 -20.80 13.01 -18.57
C VAL A 401 -19.69 13.73 -19.34
N ASP A 402 -18.44 13.37 -19.07
CA ASP A 402 -17.26 13.96 -19.71
C ASP A 402 -16.97 13.37 -21.10
N GLN A 403 -17.75 12.39 -21.55
CA GLN A 403 -17.58 11.69 -22.83
C GLN A 403 -16.17 11.10 -23.01
N THR A 404 -15.58 10.62 -21.92
CA THR A 404 -14.23 10.06 -21.90
C THR A 404 -14.19 8.72 -22.65
N VAL A 405 -13.23 8.55 -23.56
CA VAL A 405 -12.98 7.26 -24.21
C VAL A 405 -12.39 6.29 -23.20
N LEU A 406 -13.02 5.12 -23.03
CA LEU A 406 -12.56 4.11 -22.08
C LEU A 406 -11.44 3.23 -22.65
N GLY A 407 -10.42 2.94 -21.83
CA GLY A 407 -9.30 2.09 -22.23
C GLY A 407 -8.31 2.80 -23.15
N TRP A 408 -7.37 2.04 -23.73
CA TRP A 408 -6.19 2.57 -24.43
C TRP A 408 -5.90 1.90 -25.77
N ASP A 409 -6.88 1.19 -26.34
CA ASP A 409 -6.76 0.47 -27.61
C ASP A 409 -7.03 1.36 -28.84
N GLY A 410 -7.07 2.68 -28.64
CA GLY A 410 -7.36 3.65 -29.68
C GLY A 410 -6.16 3.98 -30.58
N ASP A 411 -6.45 4.70 -31.66
CA ASP A 411 -5.49 5.13 -32.69
C ASP A 411 -4.57 6.29 -32.29
N GLY A 412 -4.66 6.77 -31.04
CA GLY A 412 -3.85 7.89 -30.55
C GLY A 412 -4.42 9.26 -30.92
N THR A 413 -5.74 9.40 -30.96
CA THR A 413 -6.42 10.68 -31.19
C THR A 413 -6.06 11.71 -30.10
N ALA A 414 -5.68 12.92 -30.49
CA ALA A 414 -5.35 14.01 -29.57
C ALA A 414 -6.59 14.55 -28.84
N PHE A 415 -6.39 15.08 -27.64
CA PHE A 415 -7.41 15.83 -26.91
C PHE A 415 -7.74 17.16 -27.62
N THR A 416 -9.02 17.55 -27.65
CA THR A 416 -9.40 18.93 -27.96
C THR A 416 -9.29 19.82 -26.73
N ALA A 417 -9.29 21.14 -26.92
CA ALA A 417 -9.15 22.09 -25.81
C ALA A 417 -10.34 22.02 -24.82
N GLU A 418 -11.52 21.64 -25.30
CA GLU A 418 -12.74 21.51 -24.53
C GLU A 418 -12.79 20.21 -23.71
N GLU A 419 -12.09 19.16 -24.16
CA GLU A 419 -12.01 17.87 -23.48
C GLU A 419 -11.06 17.90 -22.27
N ILE A 420 -10.11 18.84 -22.25
CA ILE A 420 -9.09 18.97 -21.22
C ILE A 420 -9.67 19.69 -19.99
N PRO A 421 -9.68 19.05 -18.80
CA PRO A 421 -10.17 19.69 -17.59
C PRO A 421 -9.23 20.83 -17.18
N LYS A 422 -9.79 21.91 -16.65
CA LYS A 422 -9.00 22.98 -16.04
C LYS A 422 -8.43 22.48 -14.71
N PRO A 423 -7.13 22.66 -14.44
CA PRO A 423 -6.56 22.36 -13.13
C PRO A 423 -7.32 23.11 -12.03
N ARG A 424 -7.51 22.44 -10.89
CA ARG A 424 -8.05 23.10 -9.70
C ARG A 424 -7.11 24.25 -9.29
N VAL A 425 -7.63 25.48 -9.26
CA VAL A 425 -6.84 26.68 -8.96
C VAL A 425 -6.48 26.70 -7.47
N GLY A 426 -5.20 26.96 -7.15
CA GLY A 426 -4.76 27.27 -5.78
C GLY A 426 -3.97 26.19 -5.05
N MET A 427 -3.61 25.09 -5.71
CA MET A 427 -2.61 24.14 -5.18
C MET A 427 -1.39 24.21 -6.09
N ASP A 428 -0.33 24.84 -5.60
CA ASP A 428 0.99 24.77 -6.25
C ASP A 428 1.26 23.31 -6.60
N SER A 429 1.69 23.08 -7.85
CA SER A 429 2.33 21.85 -8.25
C SER A 429 3.61 21.71 -7.42
N GLY A 430 3.47 21.26 -6.18
CA GLY A 430 4.59 20.83 -5.37
C GLY A 430 5.32 19.81 -6.23
N SER A 431 6.58 20.09 -6.50
CA SER A 431 7.50 19.18 -7.18
C SER A 431 7.58 17.90 -6.36
N GLY A 432 6.64 16.99 -6.61
CA GLY A 432 6.60 15.63 -6.09
C GLY A 432 7.64 14.78 -6.78
N ILE A 433 8.89 15.24 -6.79
CA ILE A 433 10.02 14.34 -6.79
C ILE A 433 10.11 13.89 -5.34
N LEU A 434 9.88 12.60 -5.13
CA LEU A 434 10.07 11.88 -3.87
C LEU A 434 11.32 12.41 -3.14
N SER A 435 11.13 13.24 -2.12
CA SER A 435 12.15 13.39 -1.09
C SER A 435 11.80 12.40 0.02
N GLU A 436 12.51 11.27 0.04
CA GLU A 436 12.49 10.32 1.17
C GLU A 436 12.99 10.95 2.50
N ASP A 437 13.46 12.21 2.48
CA ASP A 437 14.19 12.81 3.61
C ASP A 437 13.50 14.00 4.31
N ARG A 438 12.21 14.30 4.05
CA ARG A 438 11.53 15.40 4.76
C ARG A 438 10.81 14.94 6.01
N VAL A 439 11.57 14.69 7.07
CA VAL A 439 11.04 14.64 8.44
C VAL A 439 11.06 16.06 9.02
N ALA A 440 9.90 16.70 9.14
CA ALA A 440 9.78 17.89 9.98
C ALA A 440 9.86 17.46 11.44
N PHE A 441 10.88 17.90 12.18
CA PHE A 441 10.98 17.64 13.62
C PHE A 441 10.32 18.79 14.42
N PRO A 442 9.28 18.53 15.22
CA PRO A 442 8.79 19.52 16.17
C PRO A 442 9.87 19.81 17.23
N GLY A 443 10.31 21.07 17.31
CA GLY A 443 11.26 21.56 18.32
C GLY A 443 12.66 21.94 17.81
N LEU A 444 12.96 21.76 16.52
CA LEU A 444 14.20 22.25 15.88
C LEU A 444 13.93 23.54 15.11
N TYR A 445 14.83 24.51 15.23
CA TYR A 445 14.76 25.84 14.64
C TYR A 445 16.00 26.12 13.79
N THR A 446 15.82 26.91 12.75
CA THR A 446 16.91 27.37 11.89
C THR A 446 17.66 28.52 12.56
N LEU A 447 18.97 28.40 12.70
CA LEU A 447 19.87 29.44 13.17
C LEU A 447 20.84 29.82 12.05
N GLU A 448 20.69 31.05 11.56
CA GLU A 448 21.62 31.64 10.59
C GLU A 448 22.69 32.45 11.32
N ILE A 449 23.95 32.08 11.11
CA ILE A 449 25.11 32.86 11.58
C ILE A 449 25.99 33.13 10.36
N GLY A 450 26.06 34.39 9.93
CA GLY A 450 26.80 34.77 8.72
C GLY A 450 26.21 34.10 7.47
N ALA A 451 27.00 33.31 6.76
CA ALA A 451 26.56 32.53 5.58
C ALA A 451 26.25 31.06 5.90
N THR A 452 26.30 30.67 7.17
CA THR A 452 26.05 29.29 7.62
C THR A 452 24.67 29.15 8.26
N VAL A 453 23.94 28.11 7.82
CA VAL A 453 22.62 27.75 8.32
C VAL A 453 22.76 26.46 9.15
N ASN A 454 22.36 26.49 10.43
CA ASN A 454 22.42 25.34 11.33
C ASN A 454 21.04 25.06 11.94
N CYS A 455 20.70 23.79 12.19
CA CYS A 455 19.49 23.42 12.92
C CYS A 455 19.80 23.26 14.42
N VAL A 456 19.07 23.95 15.29
CA VAL A 456 19.28 23.93 16.75
C VAL A 456 17.99 23.60 17.51
N PRO A 457 18.06 22.91 18.66
CA PRO A 457 16.90 22.70 19.53
C PRO A 457 16.48 23.98 20.26
N GLY A 458 15.19 24.33 20.21
CA GLY A 458 14.64 25.53 20.87
C GLY A 458 14.79 26.82 20.05
N ASN A 459 13.90 27.79 20.28
CA ASN A 459 13.86 29.02 19.49
C ASN A 459 15.12 29.88 19.75
N PRO A 460 15.98 30.14 18.76
CA PRO A 460 17.21 30.90 18.96
C PRO A 460 16.96 32.32 19.45
N ALA A 461 15.79 32.89 19.15
CA ALA A 461 15.36 34.19 19.64
C ALA A 461 15.25 34.23 21.17
N ASP A 462 14.91 33.12 21.82
CA ASP A 462 14.82 33.01 23.29
C ASP A 462 16.21 33.14 23.94
N SER A 463 17.27 32.87 23.17
CA SER A 463 18.67 32.98 23.59
C SER A 463 19.40 34.20 22.98
N GLY A 464 18.67 35.10 22.32
CA GLY A 464 19.22 36.35 21.77
C GLY A 464 19.96 36.23 20.44
N PHE A 465 19.74 35.16 19.68
CA PHE A 465 20.33 34.94 18.34
C PHE A 465 19.24 34.95 17.24
N GLY A 466 19.44 35.73 16.17
CA GLY A 466 18.55 35.76 14.99
C GLY A 466 17.28 36.63 15.11
N ASP A 467 16.54 36.79 14.02
CA ASP A 467 15.34 37.65 13.90
C ASP A 467 14.00 36.92 14.12
N GLY A 468 14.03 35.67 14.57
CA GLY A 468 12.83 34.91 14.96
C GLY A 468 11.92 34.50 13.81
N LYS A 469 12.40 34.52 12.55
CA LYS A 469 11.64 34.02 11.41
C LYS A 469 11.47 32.50 11.48
N VAL A 470 10.22 32.04 11.41
CA VAL A 470 9.85 30.63 11.44
C VAL A 470 10.10 30.03 10.06
N SER A 471 11.18 29.27 9.92
CA SER A 471 11.36 28.29 8.84
C SER A 471 11.64 26.93 9.48
N SER A 472 10.84 25.92 9.15
CA SER A 472 11.08 24.55 9.54
C SER A 472 12.39 24.08 8.91
N CYS A 473 13.33 23.63 9.75
CA CYS A 473 14.60 23.09 9.29
C CYS A 473 14.33 21.74 8.58
N PHE A 474 14.65 21.68 7.29
CA PHE A 474 14.72 20.45 6.50
C PHE A 474 16.18 20.27 6.07
N GLU A 475 16.77 19.08 6.23
CA GLU A 475 18.15 18.85 5.77
C GLU A 475 18.25 19.00 4.25
N THR A 476 19.23 19.79 3.79
CA THR A 476 19.62 19.93 2.37
C THR A 476 20.97 19.27 2.09
N GLU A 477 21.00 18.47 1.03
CA GLU A 477 22.06 17.92 0.14
C GLU A 477 23.53 17.71 0.56
N TRP A 478 24.09 18.34 1.60
CA TRP A 478 25.54 18.27 1.86
C TRP A 478 26.02 17.00 2.59
N CYS A 479 25.14 16.26 3.27
CA CYS A 479 25.50 14.98 3.92
C CYS A 479 25.48 13.77 2.97
N ILE A 480 25.02 13.91 1.72
CA ILE A 480 24.85 12.78 0.79
C ILE A 480 26.21 12.25 0.28
N SER A 481 27.26 13.08 0.22
CA SER A 481 28.54 12.66 -0.37
C SER A 481 29.34 11.67 0.50
N GLU A 482 29.17 11.70 1.83
CA GLU A 482 29.81 10.73 2.74
C GLU A 482 28.95 9.48 2.97
N PHE A 483 27.62 9.58 2.84
CA PHE A 483 26.71 8.43 2.94
C PHE A 483 26.75 7.54 1.70
N MET A 484 27.01 8.10 0.51
CA MET A 484 27.21 7.35 -0.74
C MET A 484 28.47 6.46 -0.73
N ARG A 485 29.48 6.74 0.11
CA ARG A 485 30.65 5.86 0.26
C ARG A 485 30.37 4.60 1.08
N TYR A 486 29.34 4.59 1.93
CA TYR A 486 29.02 3.44 2.77
C TYR A 486 27.92 2.52 2.22
N ARG A 487 27.18 2.93 1.17
CA ARG A 487 26.25 2.04 0.43
C ARG A 487 26.95 1.02 -0.48
N TYR A 488 28.26 1.14 -0.72
CA TYR A 488 29.02 0.30 -1.66
C TYR A 488 29.68 -0.94 -1.04
N PHE A 489 29.54 -1.16 0.26
CA PHE A 489 29.95 -2.39 0.92
C PHE A 489 28.86 -2.74 1.93
N LEU A 490 27.95 -3.66 1.59
CA LEU A 490 27.22 -4.55 2.52
C LEU A 490 26.02 -5.22 1.79
N HIS A 491 26.31 -6.21 0.96
CA HIS A 491 25.46 -7.39 0.80
C HIS A 491 26.35 -8.58 0.45
N ALA A 492 26.73 -9.32 1.49
CA ALA A 492 27.18 -10.71 1.46
C ALA A 492 26.30 -11.49 2.42
#